data_AF-A0A7V2HHI2-F1
#
_entry.id   AF-A0A7V2HHI2-F1
#
_cell.length_a   1.000
_cell.length_b   1.000
_cell.length_c   1.000
_cell.angle_alpha   90.00
_cell.angle_beta   90.00
_cell.angle_gamma   90.00
#
_symmetry.space_group_name_H-M   'P 1'
#
loop_
_entity.id
_entity.type
_entity.pdbx_description
1 polymer ?
#
loop_
_entity_poly.entity_id
_entity_poly.type
_entity_poly.pdbx_seq_one_letter_code
_entity_poly.pdbx_strand_id
1 'polypeptide(L)'
;MSWPLLFMLLGVSVVGFNLGRNIQVSQICRDAGSMYVRGVDFSKDSNKDILVRLSNPMGLQKTGGNGVVYLSKITYISQSRCTALGLNPCNANQHVIMQRLVIGNTSLKSSEIGTPNSNLIDSKGLVTDYYREPSAVANVPFISLADGEFAYIAETYFPSPDFDLVGYRVGTGNYTRSLF
;
A
#
# COMPACT_ATOMS: atom_id res chain seq x y z
N MET A 1 -23.85 -25.08 30.63
CA MET A 1 -23.65 -24.47 29.30
C MET A 1 -23.21 -25.56 28.35
N SER A 2 -23.88 -25.75 27.22
CA SER A 2 -23.47 -26.78 26.26
C SER A 2 -22.17 -26.35 25.57
N TRP A 3 -21.20 -27.25 25.50
CA TRP A 3 -19.88 -27.06 24.86
C TRP A 3 -19.93 -26.39 23.46
N PRO A 4 -20.95 -26.65 22.60
CA PRO A 4 -21.07 -25.98 21.30
C PRO A 4 -21.32 -24.46 21.39
N LEU A 5 -22.07 -23.98 22.39
CA LEU A 5 -22.34 -22.55 22.56
C LEU A 5 -21.08 -21.77 22.93
N LEU A 6 -20.20 -22.38 23.73
CA LEU A 6 -18.93 -21.77 24.11
C LEU A 6 -18.03 -21.55 22.89
N PHE A 7 -17.93 -22.53 22.00
CA PHE A 7 -17.15 -22.39 20.77
C PHE A 7 -17.73 -21.38 19.79
N MET A 8 -19.06 -21.33 19.63
CA MET A 8 -19.66 -20.32 18.76
C MET A 8 -19.50 -18.91 19.33
N LEU A 9 -19.61 -18.72 20.65
CA LEU A 9 -19.40 -17.42 21.29
C LEU A 9 -17.95 -16.93 21.11
N LEU A 10 -16.97 -17.83 21.32
CA LEU A 10 -15.57 -17.51 21.10
C LEU A 10 -15.30 -17.19 19.62
N GLY A 11 -15.87 -17.96 18.70
CA GLY A 11 -15.74 -17.70 17.26
C GLY A 11 -16.29 -16.34 16.83
N VAL A 12 -17.49 -15.97 17.30
CA VAL A 12 -18.10 -14.66 16.97
C VAL A 12 -17.32 -13.50 17.58
N SER A 13 -16.84 -13.64 18.82
CA SER A 13 -16.05 -12.60 19.49
C SER A 13 -14.75 -12.33 18.74
N VAL A 14 -14.06 -13.40 18.33
CA VAL A 14 -12.84 -13.33 17.51
C VAL A 14 -13.12 -12.60 16.19
N VAL A 15 -14.16 -13.00 15.43
CA VAL A 15 -14.53 -12.30 14.18
C VAL A 15 -14.86 -10.81 14.41
N GLY A 16 -15.54 -10.49 15.52
CA GLY A 16 -15.87 -9.10 15.88
C GLY A 16 -14.65 -8.22 16.13
N PHE A 17 -13.65 -8.72 16.86
CA PHE A 17 -12.39 -8.00 17.05
C PHE A 17 -11.61 -7.82 15.74
N ASN A 18 -11.65 -8.82 14.84
CA ASN A 18 -11.02 -8.71 13.53
C ASN A 18 -11.64 -7.58 12.68
N LEU A 19 -12.98 -7.52 12.66
CA LEU A 19 -13.69 -6.48 11.95
C LEU A 19 -13.36 -5.09 12.49
N GLY A 20 -13.33 -4.90 13.82
CA GLY A 20 -12.95 -3.64 14.43
C GLY A 20 -11.54 -3.19 14.01
N ARG A 21 -10.60 -4.13 13.94
CA ARG A 21 -9.25 -3.87 13.45
C ARG A 21 -9.23 -3.57 11.95
N ASN A 22 -10.00 -4.28 11.13
CA ASN A 22 -10.11 -4.01 9.70
C ASN A 22 -10.59 -2.58 9.43
N ILE A 23 -11.57 -2.09 10.20
CA ILE A 23 -12.05 -0.72 10.14
C ILE A 23 -10.93 0.28 10.47
N GLN A 24 -10.13 0.04 11.52
CA GLN A 24 -8.99 0.91 11.87
C GLN A 24 -7.94 0.94 10.75
N VAL A 25 -7.59 -0.22 10.18
CA VAL A 25 -6.66 -0.30 9.05
C VAL A 25 -7.18 0.48 7.84
N SER A 26 -8.48 0.38 7.54
CA SER A 26 -9.13 1.12 6.46
C SER A 26 -9.10 2.64 6.71
N GLN A 27 -9.35 3.09 7.94
CA GLN A 27 -9.26 4.51 8.30
C GLN A 27 -7.84 5.05 8.14
N ILE A 28 -6.82 4.33 8.64
CA ILE A 28 -5.41 4.74 8.49
C ILE A 28 -5.03 4.84 7.02
N CYS A 29 -5.41 3.86 6.20
CA CYS A 29 -5.13 3.89 4.76
C CYS A 29 -5.76 5.11 4.07
N ARG A 30 -7.02 5.41 4.40
CA ARG A 30 -7.74 6.54 3.83
C ARG A 30 -7.14 7.88 4.26
N ASP A 31 -6.79 8.01 5.53
CA ASP A 31 -6.19 9.24 6.07
C ASP A 31 -4.79 9.48 5.50
N ALA A 32 -3.97 8.42 5.43
CA ALA A 32 -2.64 8.49 4.80
C ALA A 32 -2.74 8.89 3.33
N GLY A 33 -3.64 8.25 2.57
CA GLY A 33 -3.86 8.57 1.17
C GLY A 33 -4.42 9.97 0.96
N SER A 34 -5.36 10.42 1.80
CA SER A 34 -5.92 11.76 1.73
C SER A 34 -4.88 12.84 2.03
N MET A 35 -3.99 12.62 2.99
CA MET A 35 -2.86 13.51 3.25
C MET A 35 -1.88 13.53 2.06
N TYR A 36 -1.60 12.37 1.48
CA TYR A 36 -0.66 12.24 0.37
C TYR A 36 -1.15 12.96 -0.88
N VAL A 37 -2.41 12.77 -1.29
CA VAL A 37 -2.98 13.45 -2.47
C VAL A 37 -3.07 14.97 -2.27
N ARG A 38 -3.20 15.45 -1.03
CA ARG A 38 -3.17 16.88 -0.68
C ARG A 38 -1.75 17.48 -0.65
N GLY A 39 -0.72 16.71 -1.02
CA GLY A 39 0.65 17.19 -1.14
C GLY A 39 1.48 17.11 0.15
N VAL A 40 1.04 16.34 1.15
CA VAL A 40 1.88 16.04 2.31
C VAL A 40 3.04 15.14 1.86
N ASP A 41 4.26 15.64 2.04
CA ASP A 41 5.48 14.95 1.63
C ASP A 41 5.92 13.92 2.68
N PHE A 42 5.56 12.65 2.49
CA PHE A 42 5.93 11.55 3.37
C PHE A 42 7.38 11.07 3.21
N SER A 43 8.21 11.70 2.38
CA SER A 43 9.67 11.46 2.43
C SER A 43 10.28 12.00 3.74
N LYS A 44 9.67 13.05 4.31
CA LYS A 44 10.12 13.71 5.54
C LYS A 44 9.66 12.96 6.78
N ASP A 45 10.59 12.73 7.70
CA ASP A 45 10.32 11.98 8.93
C ASP A 45 9.26 12.62 9.83
N SER A 46 9.16 13.96 9.86
CA SER A 46 8.12 14.68 10.61
C SER A 46 6.70 14.35 10.11
N ASN A 47 6.55 14.11 8.81
CA ASN A 47 5.26 13.77 8.21
C ASN A 47 4.94 12.29 8.43
N LYS A 48 5.96 11.42 8.43
CA LYS A 48 5.81 10.02 8.86
C LYS A 48 5.40 9.90 10.33
N ASP A 49 5.89 10.79 11.21
CA ASP A 49 5.50 10.83 12.62
C ASP A 49 3.99 11.04 12.82
N ILE A 50 3.35 11.84 11.96
CA ILE A 50 1.90 12.04 12.01
C ILE A 50 1.17 10.71 11.78
N LEU A 51 1.62 9.95 10.78
CA LEU A 51 1.01 8.65 10.45
C LEU A 51 1.29 7.62 11.54
N VAL A 52 2.50 7.59 12.11
CA VAL A 52 2.86 6.72 13.24
C VAL A 52 2.02 7.05 14.48
N ARG A 53 1.73 8.33 14.74
CA ARG A 53 0.85 8.73 15.85
C ARG A 53 -0.59 8.30 15.62
N LEU A 54 -1.10 8.42 14.40
CA LEU A 54 -2.46 7.97 14.05
C LEU A 54 -2.62 6.45 14.21
N SER A 55 -1.55 5.70 13.93
CA SER A 55 -1.53 4.23 13.93
C SER A 55 -0.81 3.63 15.14
N ASN A 56 -0.52 4.43 16.17
CA ASN A 56 0.15 4.02 17.40
C ASN A 56 -0.46 2.75 18.03
N PRO A 57 -1.81 2.62 18.19
CA PRO A 57 -2.39 1.41 18.77
C PRO A 57 -2.16 0.15 17.93
N MET A 58 -1.79 0.30 16.66
CA MET A 58 -1.53 -0.81 15.73
C MET A 58 -0.03 -1.13 15.59
N GLY A 59 0.84 -0.34 16.22
CA GLY A 59 2.28 -0.59 16.26
C GLY A 59 3.03 -0.24 14.96
N LEU A 60 2.51 0.67 14.12
CA LEU A 60 3.28 1.19 12.99
C LEU A 60 4.49 1.98 13.48
N GLN A 61 5.60 1.88 12.76
CA GLN A 61 6.79 2.70 12.99
C GLN A 61 7.24 3.31 11.65
N LYS A 62 8.15 4.29 11.68
CA LYS A 62 8.70 4.89 10.44
C LYS A 62 9.35 3.84 9.54
N THR A 63 10.13 2.98 10.18
CA THR A 63 10.84 1.85 9.58
C THR A 63 10.63 0.64 10.49
N GLY A 64 10.22 -0.49 9.94
CA GLY A 64 9.89 -1.67 10.75
C GLY A 64 8.54 -1.55 11.45
N GLY A 65 8.43 -2.14 12.64
CA GLY A 65 7.17 -2.22 13.39
C GLY A 65 6.19 -3.26 12.85
N ASN A 66 4.94 -3.15 13.30
CA ASN A 66 3.86 -4.12 13.09
C ASN A 66 2.87 -3.68 11.99
N GLY A 67 3.35 -2.98 10.98
CA GLY A 67 2.52 -2.58 9.84
C GLY A 67 3.34 -1.99 8.72
N VAL A 68 2.74 -1.87 7.54
CA VAL A 68 3.35 -1.20 6.38
C VAL A 68 2.30 -0.40 5.63
N VAL A 69 2.69 0.79 5.21
CA VAL A 69 1.91 1.69 4.35
C VAL A 69 2.73 1.99 3.11
N TYR A 70 2.13 1.72 1.95
CA TYR A 70 2.67 2.10 0.65
C TYR A 70 1.84 3.25 0.10
N LEU A 71 2.52 4.30 -0.32
CA LEU A 71 1.91 5.40 -1.06
C LEU A 71 2.52 5.40 -2.46
N SER A 72 1.68 5.30 -3.47
CA SER A 72 2.09 5.23 -4.87
C SER A 72 1.38 6.28 -5.71
N LYS A 73 2.11 6.92 -6.62
CA LYS A 73 1.54 7.72 -7.71
C LYS A 73 1.75 6.98 -9.02
N ILE A 74 0.69 6.84 -9.80
CA ILE A 74 0.68 6.06 -11.05
C ILE A 74 0.26 6.97 -12.20
N THR A 75 0.84 6.75 -13.38
CA THR A 75 0.43 7.34 -14.66
C THR A 75 0.31 6.25 -15.71
N TYR A 76 -0.44 6.53 -16.77
CA TYR A 76 -0.37 5.76 -18.01
C TYR A 76 0.68 6.34 -18.96
N ILE A 77 1.39 5.47 -19.67
CA ILE A 77 2.26 5.86 -20.79
C ILE A 77 1.60 5.37 -22.07
N SER A 78 1.17 6.30 -22.93
CA SER A 78 0.73 5.93 -24.28
C SER A 78 1.90 5.61 -25.22
N GLN A 79 1.66 4.77 -26.24
CA GLN A 79 2.63 4.56 -27.33
C GLN A 79 3.05 5.88 -27.98
N SER A 80 2.11 6.81 -28.16
CA SER A 80 2.37 8.12 -28.77
C SER A 80 3.41 8.93 -27.99
N ARG A 81 3.38 8.84 -26.64
CA ARG A 81 4.33 9.50 -25.75
C ARG A 81 5.73 8.90 -25.89
N CYS A 82 5.84 7.57 -25.98
CA CYS A 82 7.13 6.91 -26.23
C CYS A 82 7.74 7.33 -27.58
N THR A 83 6.92 7.40 -28.64
CA THR A 83 7.38 7.83 -29.97
C THR A 83 7.79 9.30 -29.97
N ALA A 84 7.03 10.19 -29.33
CA ALA A 84 7.35 11.60 -29.22
C ALA A 84 8.67 11.87 -28.45
N LEU A 85 8.99 11.02 -27.47
CA LEU A 85 10.22 11.09 -26.69
C LEU A 85 11.39 10.30 -27.31
N GLY A 86 11.17 9.58 -28.42
CA GLY A 86 12.21 8.77 -29.07
C GLY A 86 12.75 7.64 -28.19
N LEU A 87 11.93 7.07 -27.29
CA LEU A 87 12.36 6.05 -26.33
C LEU A 87 12.16 4.62 -26.88
N ASN A 88 13.23 3.81 -26.86
CA ASN A 88 13.20 2.37 -27.12
C ASN A 88 14.34 1.69 -26.31
N PRO A 89 14.05 0.79 -25.34
CA PRO A 89 12.73 0.30 -24.92
C PRO A 89 11.87 1.37 -24.24
N CYS A 90 10.56 1.14 -24.16
CA CYS A 90 9.59 1.98 -23.45
C CYS A 90 8.44 1.12 -22.91
N ASN A 91 7.96 1.39 -21.69
CA ASN A 91 6.79 0.80 -21.05
C ASN A 91 5.49 1.32 -21.69
N ALA A 92 5.38 1.19 -23.01
CA ALA A 92 4.27 1.72 -23.78
C ALA A 92 2.97 0.95 -23.51
N ASN A 93 1.86 1.69 -23.47
CA ASN A 93 0.52 1.20 -23.18
C ASN A 93 0.39 0.51 -21.81
N GLN A 94 1.24 0.89 -20.86
CA GLN A 94 1.24 0.35 -19.50
C GLN A 94 1.06 1.47 -18.47
N HIS A 95 0.49 1.08 -17.33
CA HIS A 95 0.48 1.92 -16.13
C HIS A 95 1.82 1.76 -15.43
N VAL A 96 2.38 2.86 -14.94
CA VAL A 96 3.70 2.87 -14.30
C VAL A 96 3.69 3.70 -13.03
N ILE A 97 4.47 3.28 -12.05
CA ILE A 97 4.66 3.94 -10.77
C ILE A 97 5.68 5.07 -10.96
N MET A 98 5.21 6.31 -10.79
CA MET A 98 6.06 7.50 -10.82
C MET A 98 6.65 7.84 -9.46
N GLN A 99 5.95 7.47 -8.38
CA GLN A 99 6.40 7.75 -7.02
C GLN A 99 6.00 6.59 -6.12
N ARG A 100 6.91 6.19 -5.24
CA ARG A 100 6.73 5.17 -4.20
C ARG A 100 7.33 5.68 -2.90
N LEU A 101 6.48 5.88 -1.90
CA LEU A 101 6.87 6.13 -0.52
C LEU A 101 6.42 4.97 0.35
N VAL A 102 7.26 4.60 1.31
CA VAL A 102 7.06 3.43 2.16
C VAL A 102 7.26 3.83 3.62
N ILE A 103 6.31 3.45 4.46
CA ILE A 103 6.35 3.67 5.91
C ILE A 103 6.12 2.32 6.58
N GLY A 104 6.99 1.93 7.51
CA GLY A 104 6.85 0.70 8.28
C GLY A 104 7.69 -0.48 7.75
N ASN A 105 7.16 -1.70 7.90
CA ASN A 105 7.89 -2.95 7.69
C ASN A 105 7.50 -3.66 6.39
N THR A 106 8.31 -3.50 5.34
CA THR A 106 8.09 -4.14 4.04
C THR A 106 8.18 -5.66 4.05
N SER A 107 8.80 -6.26 5.08
CA SER A 107 8.86 -7.72 5.21
C SER A 107 7.51 -8.35 5.57
N LEU A 108 6.54 -7.56 6.02
CA LEU A 108 5.22 -8.06 6.40
C LEU A 108 4.32 -8.39 5.21
N LYS A 109 4.36 -7.55 4.16
CA LYS A 109 3.62 -7.73 2.91
C LYS A 109 4.19 -6.82 1.84
N SER A 110 4.42 -7.36 0.64
CA SER A 110 4.74 -6.57 -0.55
C SER A 110 3.50 -5.86 -1.10
N SER A 111 3.71 -4.71 -1.74
CA SER A 111 2.65 -3.98 -2.47
C SER A 111 2.06 -4.84 -3.59
N GLU A 112 0.73 -4.83 -3.73
CA GLU A 112 0.02 -5.54 -4.81
C GLU A 112 0.09 -4.79 -6.14
N ILE A 113 0.37 -3.50 -6.07
CA ILE A 113 0.46 -2.59 -7.22
C ILE A 113 1.78 -2.76 -7.96
N GLY A 114 2.85 -3.14 -7.26
CA GLY A 114 4.18 -3.32 -7.84
C GLY A 114 5.28 -2.86 -6.89
N THR A 115 6.52 -3.24 -7.21
CA THR A 115 7.69 -2.87 -6.42
C THR A 115 8.78 -2.38 -7.38
N PRO A 116 8.86 -1.06 -7.63
CA PRO A 116 9.94 -0.50 -8.42
C PRO A 116 11.29 -0.84 -7.80
N ASN A 117 12.30 -1.01 -8.64
CA ASN A 117 13.68 -1.21 -8.17
C ASN A 117 14.08 -0.07 -7.22
N SER A 118 14.52 -0.42 -6.01
CA SER A 118 14.88 0.55 -4.96
C SER A 118 16.00 1.49 -5.40
N ASN A 119 16.85 1.08 -6.34
CA ASN A 119 17.94 1.91 -6.86
C ASN A 119 17.43 3.05 -7.77
N LEU A 120 16.18 2.98 -8.23
CA LEU A 120 15.55 3.99 -9.07
C LEU A 120 14.63 4.92 -8.30
N ILE A 121 14.46 4.68 -6.99
CA ILE A 121 13.64 5.50 -6.11
C ILE A 121 14.56 6.52 -5.45
N ASP A 122 14.32 7.81 -5.71
CA ASP A 122 15.08 8.89 -5.11
C ASP A 122 14.65 9.16 -3.65
N SER A 123 15.33 10.11 -3.00
CA SER A 123 15.03 10.51 -1.61
C SER A 123 13.60 11.04 -1.38
N LYS A 124 12.92 11.50 -2.43
CA LYS A 124 11.52 11.97 -2.41
C LYS A 124 10.54 10.86 -2.80
N GLY A 125 11.02 9.64 -3.02
CA GLY A 125 10.24 8.52 -3.48
C GLY A 125 9.94 8.55 -4.98
N LEU A 126 10.49 9.48 -5.77
CA LEU A 126 10.24 9.53 -7.21
C LEU A 126 11.02 8.42 -7.91
N VAL A 127 10.38 7.76 -8.87
CA VAL A 127 11.01 6.78 -9.74
C VAL A 127 11.64 7.53 -10.90
N THR A 128 12.94 7.35 -11.16
CA THR A 128 13.67 8.19 -12.13
C THR A 128 13.58 7.70 -13.59
N ASP A 129 13.46 6.39 -13.82
CA ASP A 129 13.39 5.78 -15.17
C ASP A 129 12.13 4.93 -15.37
N TYR A 130 10.98 5.42 -14.89
CA TYR A 130 9.70 4.69 -15.01
C TYR A 130 9.24 4.49 -16.46
N TYR A 131 9.83 5.20 -17.43
CA TYR A 131 9.52 5.02 -18.86
C TYR A 131 10.12 3.74 -19.44
N ARG A 132 11.26 3.27 -18.94
CA ARG A 132 11.98 2.12 -19.53
C ARG A 132 12.07 0.92 -18.60
N GLU A 133 12.05 1.18 -17.30
CA GLU A 133 12.26 0.15 -16.30
C GLU A 133 11.02 -0.76 -16.16
N PRO A 134 11.15 -2.09 -16.39
CA PRO A 134 10.03 -3.01 -16.25
C PRO A 134 9.51 -3.11 -14.81
N SER A 135 10.37 -2.95 -13.79
CA SER A 135 9.94 -2.97 -12.39
C SER A 135 9.04 -1.80 -11.99
N ALA A 136 9.03 -0.71 -12.78
CA ALA A 136 8.15 0.42 -12.56
C ALA A 136 6.71 0.16 -13.04
N VAL A 137 6.46 -0.91 -13.80
CA VAL A 137 5.12 -1.24 -14.29
C VAL A 137 4.19 -1.57 -13.13
N ALA A 138 3.04 -0.90 -13.10
CA ALA A 138 2.01 -1.05 -12.09
C ALA A 138 0.96 -2.09 -12.51
N ASN A 139 0.64 -3.02 -11.62
CA ASN A 139 -0.48 -3.95 -11.77
C ASN A 139 -1.76 -3.33 -11.21
N VAL A 140 -2.54 -2.68 -12.07
CA VAL A 140 -3.78 -1.99 -11.67
C VAL A 140 -4.95 -2.29 -12.60
N PRO A 141 -5.51 -3.52 -12.55
CA PRO A 141 -6.59 -3.95 -13.46
C PRO A 141 -7.93 -3.24 -13.21
N PHE A 142 -8.03 -2.46 -12.13
CA PHE A 142 -9.24 -1.78 -11.68
C PHE A 142 -9.29 -0.29 -12.06
N ILE A 143 -8.24 0.25 -12.71
CA ILE A 143 -8.24 1.61 -13.26
C ILE A 143 -7.78 1.61 -14.72
N SER A 144 -8.34 2.54 -15.50
CA SER A 144 -7.89 2.86 -16.84
C SER A 144 -7.63 4.36 -16.88
N LEU A 145 -6.35 4.73 -16.92
CA LEU A 145 -5.89 6.10 -17.05
C LEU A 145 -5.57 6.40 -18.50
N ALA A 146 -5.91 7.60 -18.96
CA ALA A 146 -5.47 8.15 -20.23
C ALA A 146 -4.09 8.82 -20.13
N ASP A 147 -3.51 9.19 -21.28
CA ASP A 147 -2.23 9.89 -21.32
C ASP A 147 -2.32 11.23 -20.58
N GLY A 148 -1.41 11.47 -19.64
CA GLY A 148 -1.41 12.67 -18.80
C GLY A 148 -2.30 12.60 -17.56
N GLU A 149 -3.07 11.52 -17.36
CA GLU A 149 -3.81 11.28 -16.13
C GLU A 149 -2.95 10.58 -15.08
N PHE A 150 -3.24 10.85 -13.81
CA PHE A 150 -2.55 10.25 -12.68
C PHE A 150 -3.53 9.83 -11.60
N ALA A 151 -3.21 8.73 -10.93
CA ALA A 151 -3.93 8.22 -9.77
C ALA A 151 -2.99 8.10 -8.57
N TYR A 152 -3.54 8.31 -7.38
CA TYR A 152 -2.84 8.12 -6.12
C TYR A 152 -3.41 6.89 -5.42
N ILE A 153 -2.55 5.97 -5.02
CA ILE A 153 -2.94 4.73 -4.33
C ILE A 153 -2.24 4.68 -2.98
N ALA A 154 -3.03 4.53 -1.93
CA ALA A 154 -2.54 4.13 -0.62
C ALA A 154 -2.85 2.65 -0.40
N GLU A 155 -1.86 1.88 0.02
CA GLU A 155 -2.03 0.49 0.46
C GLU A 155 -1.54 0.38 1.90
N THR A 156 -2.20 -0.44 2.70
CA THR A 156 -1.87 -0.59 4.11
C THR A 156 -2.06 -2.03 4.53
N TYR A 157 -1.11 -2.56 5.30
CA TYR A 157 -1.18 -3.90 5.86
C TYR A 157 -0.77 -3.92 7.32
N PHE A 158 -1.53 -4.65 8.14
CA PHE A 158 -1.19 -4.95 9.53
C PHE A 158 -1.45 -6.44 9.83
N PRO A 159 -0.48 -7.19 10.37
CA PRO A 159 -0.59 -8.62 10.61
C PRO A 159 -1.40 -8.89 11.87
N SER A 160 -2.30 -9.85 11.82
CA SER A 160 -3.28 -10.10 12.86
C SER A 160 -3.13 -11.48 13.50
N PRO A 161 -1.98 -11.76 14.14
CA PRO A 161 -1.64 -13.11 14.62
C PRO A 161 -2.59 -13.63 15.69
N ASP A 162 -3.38 -12.75 16.33
CA ASP A 162 -4.44 -13.14 17.28
C ASP A 162 -5.53 -14.01 16.61
N PHE A 163 -5.58 -14.05 15.27
CA PHE A 163 -6.48 -14.90 14.48
C PHE A 163 -5.79 -16.14 13.92
N ASP A 164 -4.50 -16.32 14.19
CA ASP A 164 -3.81 -17.52 13.79
C ASP A 164 -4.24 -18.66 14.71
N LEU A 165 -4.79 -19.70 14.10
CA LEU A 165 -5.15 -20.95 14.75
C LEU A 165 -4.12 -21.98 14.32
N VAL A 166 -3.32 -22.47 15.28
CA VAL A 166 -2.27 -23.46 15.06
C VAL A 166 -2.85 -24.66 14.29
N GLY A 167 -2.29 -24.93 13.10
CA GLY A 167 -2.73 -26.03 12.23
C GLY A 167 -3.88 -25.72 11.27
N TYR A 168 -4.44 -24.50 11.28
CA TYR A 168 -5.57 -24.12 10.41
C TYR A 168 -5.33 -22.81 9.64
N ARG A 169 -4.96 -21.72 10.32
CA ARG A 169 -4.67 -20.41 9.71
C ARG A 169 -3.42 -19.82 10.35
N VAL A 170 -2.45 -19.45 9.52
CA VAL A 170 -1.20 -18.81 9.93
C VAL A 170 -0.90 -17.64 9.01
N GLY A 171 -0.29 -16.58 9.54
CA GLY A 171 0.05 -15.38 8.78
C GLY A 171 -1.16 -14.53 8.40
N THR A 172 -2.21 -14.53 9.23
CA THR A 172 -3.38 -13.68 8.99
C THR A 172 -3.02 -12.20 9.12
N GLY A 173 -3.71 -11.35 8.38
CA GLY A 173 -3.52 -9.91 8.42
C GLY A 173 -4.59 -9.15 7.65
N ASN A 174 -4.70 -7.87 7.94
CA ASN A 174 -5.65 -6.97 7.31
C ASN A 174 -4.93 -6.12 6.27
N TYR A 175 -5.28 -6.32 5.00
CA TYR A 175 -4.86 -5.47 3.89
C TYR A 175 -6.02 -4.60 3.44
N THR A 176 -5.74 -3.35 3.11
CA THR A 176 -6.70 -2.43 2.51
C THR A 176 -5.98 -1.53 1.51
N ARG A 177 -6.73 -1.02 0.53
CA ARG A 177 -6.26 0.02 -0.38
C ARG A 177 -7.31 1.10 -0.56
N SER A 178 -6.84 2.31 -0.80
CA SER A 178 -7.65 3.47 -1.18
C SER A 178 -7.08 4.10 -2.45
N LEU A 179 -7.97 4.47 -3.37
CA LEU A 179 -7.68 5.14 -4.63
C LEU A 179 -8.16 6.59 -4.54
N PHE A 180 -7.36 7.53 -5.03
CA PHE A 180 -7.66 8.96 -5.10
C PHE A 180 -7.29 9.54 -6.46
#